data_AF-K3WYC7-F1
#
_entry.id   AF-K3WYC7-F1
#
_cell.length_a   1.000
_cell.length_b   1.000
_cell.length_c   1.000
_cell.angle_alpha   90.00
_cell.angle_beta   90.00
_cell.angle_gamma   90.00
#
_symmetry.space_group_name_H-M   'P 1'
#
loop_
_entity.id
_entity.type
_entity.pdbx_description
1 polymer ?
#
loop_
_entity_poly.entity_id
_entity_poly.type
_entity_poly.pdbx_seq_one_letter_code
_entity_poly.pdbx_strand_id
1 'polypeptide(L)'
;MRRFSTAASTAAATSVESAKGKWAFVPKMFQQVPIGELVEMKTIASVQRLVEQIPSDPVPKRLTPSGSSDQGYAQWLQQYQASKQWESSSHLDKQEFEALVQDSVTYLKTIEDAAWQEKPKIGVIEESDIATQASSEYIEAFKVKLAKHKCANATKYFEQLDKDKDGKVSVKDVDKLLRVLTNGSTADWLQSQFQLFDTDSDNIVNETESRLILESMVETQKIVLAEIFALHVDNLPKKHPKLLTKSMKEEDWKSKIPEKIRCVFHFAEKEDAENKLLAWDYFKESQGAELPELDNILGVYAKGFYDDRFMFYERKRDRRDTRIKGLLLAAAIGVGDYIAAII
;
A
#
# COMPACT_ATOMS: atom_id res chain seq x y z
N MET A 1 38.92 73.78 -53.34
CA MET A 1 39.19 74.04 -51.91
C MET A 1 37.87 74.00 -51.14
N ARG A 2 37.77 73.10 -50.13
CA ARG A 2 36.83 73.05 -48.97
C ARG A 2 35.31 73.04 -49.25
N ARG A 3 34.43 72.30 -48.57
CA ARG A 3 34.42 71.09 -47.70
C ARG A 3 32.91 70.79 -47.48
N PHE A 4 32.60 69.50 -47.28
CA PHE A 4 31.34 68.82 -46.93
C PHE A 4 30.29 69.53 -46.07
N SER A 5 28.98 69.22 -46.27
CA SER A 5 28.18 68.44 -45.30
C SER A 5 26.79 68.05 -45.83
N THR A 6 26.39 66.83 -45.50
CA THR A 6 25.13 66.12 -45.72
C THR A 6 23.98 66.64 -44.85
N ALA A 7 22.75 66.62 -45.38
CA ALA A 7 21.52 66.54 -44.58
C ALA A 7 20.47 65.72 -45.34
N ALA A 8 19.95 64.70 -44.65
CA ALA A 8 19.08 63.67 -45.18
C ALA A 8 17.60 64.13 -45.25
N SER A 9 16.93 63.60 -46.27
CA SER A 9 15.52 63.72 -46.57
C SER A 9 14.63 63.13 -45.46
N THR A 10 13.68 63.93 -44.98
CA THR A 10 12.55 63.48 -44.15
C THR A 10 11.26 63.91 -44.85
N ALA A 11 10.46 62.94 -45.29
CA ALA A 11 8.98 62.98 -45.27
C ALA A 11 8.40 61.76 -46.01
N ALA A 12 7.27 61.28 -45.46
CA ALA A 12 6.28 60.38 -46.04
C ALA A 12 6.59 58.87 -46.03
N ALA A 13 6.21 58.22 -44.93
CA ALA A 13 5.70 56.85 -44.95
C ALA A 13 4.57 56.73 -43.91
N THR A 14 3.33 56.88 -44.40
CA THR A 14 2.10 56.56 -43.67
C THR A 14 1.64 55.16 -44.06
N SER A 15 1.17 54.42 -43.04
CA SER A 15 0.34 53.20 -43.08
C SER A 15 0.91 51.96 -43.75
N VAL A 16 1.29 50.95 -42.95
CA VAL A 16 0.57 49.66 -42.76
C VAL A 16 1.27 48.93 -41.61
N GLU A 17 0.85 49.17 -40.36
CA GLU A 17 1.22 48.28 -39.24
C GLU A 17 0.24 48.46 -38.07
N SER A 18 -0.94 47.84 -38.17
CA SER A 18 -1.87 47.70 -37.05
C SER A 18 -2.84 46.55 -37.32
N ALA A 19 -2.41 45.32 -37.05
CA ALA A 19 -3.31 44.17 -36.82
C ALA A 19 -2.61 42.89 -36.28
N LYS A 20 -1.38 42.94 -35.74
CA LYS A 20 -0.66 41.75 -35.25
C LYS A 20 -0.52 41.64 -33.73
N GLY A 21 -1.31 42.39 -32.96
CA GLY A 21 -1.11 42.54 -31.52
C GLY A 21 -2.31 42.22 -30.64
N LYS A 22 -3.12 41.17 -30.89
CA LYS A 22 -4.20 40.77 -29.95
C LYS A 22 -4.49 39.26 -29.77
N TRP A 23 -3.64 38.36 -30.27
CA TRP A 23 -3.83 36.90 -30.10
C TRP A 23 -2.80 36.21 -29.18
N ALA A 24 -2.01 36.97 -28.43
CA ALA A 24 -1.03 36.41 -27.49
C ALA A 24 -1.62 35.93 -26.14
N PHE A 25 -2.95 36.01 -25.94
CA PHE A 25 -3.59 35.73 -24.65
C PHE A 25 -4.01 34.25 -24.45
N VAL A 26 -3.85 33.41 -25.48
CA VAL A 26 -4.32 32.01 -25.47
C VAL A 26 -3.34 31.00 -24.84
N PRO A 27 -1.99 31.14 -24.83
CA PRO A 27 -1.11 30.02 -24.46
C PRO A 27 -1.20 29.56 -22.99
N LYS A 28 -1.47 30.46 -22.05
CA LYS A 28 -1.45 30.13 -20.61
C LYS A 28 -2.67 29.35 -20.12
N MET A 29 -3.82 29.45 -20.79
CA MET A 29 -5.00 28.65 -20.41
C MET A 29 -4.87 27.16 -20.75
N PHE A 30 -3.87 26.77 -21.55
CA PHE A 30 -3.67 25.39 -22.02
C PHE A 30 -2.39 24.74 -21.49
N GLN A 31 -1.62 25.39 -20.62
CA GLN A 31 -0.49 24.75 -19.95
C GLN A 31 -1.03 23.76 -18.91
N GLN A 32 -1.21 22.52 -19.34
CA GLN A 32 -1.67 21.43 -18.48
C GLN A 32 -0.46 20.89 -17.69
N VAL A 33 -0.55 20.94 -16.37
CA VAL A 33 0.41 20.29 -15.48
C VAL A 33 0.42 18.78 -15.81
N PRO A 34 1.61 18.16 -16.00
CA PRO A 34 1.70 16.71 -16.20
C PRO A 34 0.97 15.95 -15.08
N ILE A 35 0.29 14.84 -15.40
CA ILE A 35 -0.53 14.11 -14.41
C ILE A 35 0.32 13.66 -13.20
N GLY A 36 1.55 13.20 -13.45
CA GLY A 36 2.49 12.81 -12.39
C GLY A 36 2.94 13.96 -11.49
N GLU A 37 2.81 15.21 -11.94
CA GLU A 37 3.15 16.41 -11.16
C GLU A 37 1.99 16.89 -10.27
N LEU A 38 0.82 16.27 -10.36
CA LEU A 38 -0.29 16.57 -9.46
C LEU A 38 0.09 16.15 -8.02
N VAL A 39 -0.17 17.03 -7.05
CA VAL A 39 0.17 16.80 -5.63
C VAL A 39 -0.39 15.46 -5.12
N GLU A 40 -1.66 15.16 -5.46
CA GLU A 40 -2.28 13.88 -5.13
C GLU A 40 -1.46 12.69 -5.66
N MET A 41 -1.05 12.74 -6.94
CA MET A 41 -0.30 11.65 -7.56
C MET A 41 1.09 11.49 -6.94
N LYS A 42 1.77 12.62 -6.67
CA LYS A 42 3.06 12.59 -5.98
C LYS A 42 2.96 11.99 -4.58
N THR A 43 1.93 12.35 -3.82
CA THR A 43 1.72 11.80 -2.47
C THR A 43 1.39 10.31 -2.50
N ILE A 44 0.56 9.83 -3.44
CA ILE A 44 0.33 8.39 -3.61
C ILE A 44 1.64 7.67 -4.00
N ALA A 45 2.43 8.25 -4.90
CA ALA A 45 3.74 7.71 -5.27
C ALA A 45 4.71 7.66 -4.08
N SER A 46 4.66 8.63 -3.16
CA SER A 46 5.45 8.58 -1.93
C SER A 46 5.09 7.36 -1.08
N VAL A 47 3.80 7.06 -0.90
CA VAL A 47 3.37 5.85 -0.20
C VAL A 47 3.88 4.59 -0.91
N GLN A 48 3.72 4.51 -2.24
CA GLN A 48 4.19 3.38 -3.05
C GLN A 48 5.69 3.12 -2.80
N ARG A 49 6.52 4.15 -2.91
CA ARG A 49 7.97 4.02 -2.73
C ARG A 49 8.35 3.62 -1.30
N LEU A 50 7.62 4.09 -0.30
CA LEU A 50 7.84 3.69 1.09
C LEU A 50 7.49 2.20 1.31
N VAL A 51 6.35 1.73 0.80
CA VAL A 51 5.95 0.32 0.98
C VAL A 51 6.86 -0.65 0.22
N GLU A 52 7.41 -0.24 -0.93
CA GLU A 52 8.37 -1.04 -1.70
C GLU A 52 9.68 -1.33 -0.95
N GLN A 53 10.01 -0.55 0.09
CA GLN A 53 11.19 -0.80 0.92
C GLN A 53 10.94 -1.82 2.03
N ILE A 54 9.68 -2.09 2.41
CA ILE A 54 9.35 -3.00 3.52
C ILE A 54 9.91 -4.42 3.32
N PRO A 55 9.80 -5.07 2.15
CA PRO A 55 10.26 -6.46 1.97
C PRO A 55 11.75 -6.67 2.26
N SER A 56 12.58 -5.63 2.06
CA SER A 56 14.03 -5.69 2.28
C SER A 56 14.45 -5.82 3.75
N ASP A 57 13.62 -5.31 4.66
CA ASP A 57 13.83 -5.31 6.11
C ASP A 57 12.45 -5.37 6.78
N PRO A 58 11.78 -6.53 6.80
CA PRO A 58 10.36 -6.60 7.18
C PRO A 58 10.11 -6.43 8.69
N VAL A 59 11.17 -6.54 9.51
CA VAL A 59 11.05 -6.54 10.98
C VAL A 59 11.03 -5.11 11.51
N PRO A 60 10.05 -4.73 12.36
CA PRO A 60 10.03 -3.40 12.96
C PRO A 60 11.12 -3.26 14.03
N LYS A 61 12.05 -2.34 13.83
CA LYS A 61 13.16 -2.06 14.76
C LYS A 61 12.65 -1.60 16.11
N ARG A 62 11.54 -0.85 16.12
CA ARG A 62 10.87 -0.38 17.34
C ARG A 62 10.34 -1.50 18.23
N LEU A 63 10.18 -2.73 17.71
CA LEU A 63 9.75 -3.90 18.48
C LEU A 63 10.93 -4.78 18.91
N THR A 64 12.13 -4.54 18.36
CA THR A 64 13.36 -5.25 18.71
C THR A 64 14.15 -4.46 19.76
N PRO A 65 14.82 -5.13 20.71
CA PRO A 65 15.66 -4.43 21.68
C PRO A 65 16.91 -3.87 20.97
N SER A 66 16.96 -2.55 20.80
CA SER A 66 18.08 -1.81 20.20
C SER A 66 19.20 -1.44 21.21
N GLY A 67 19.02 -1.76 22.50
CA GLY A 67 19.97 -1.45 23.57
C GLY A 67 19.49 -1.92 24.95
N SER A 68 20.29 -1.68 26.00
CA SER A 68 20.04 -2.14 27.38
C SER A 68 18.86 -1.47 28.09
N SER A 69 18.27 -0.41 27.52
CA SER A 69 17.14 0.35 28.09
C SER A 69 15.83 0.25 27.32
N ASP A 70 15.81 -0.33 26.10
CA ASP A 70 14.60 -0.47 25.29
C ASP A 70 13.90 -1.79 25.58
N GLN A 71 12.70 -1.71 26.16
CA GLN A 71 11.83 -2.87 26.34
C GLN A 71 11.09 -3.18 25.04
N GLY A 72 11.69 -3.99 24.18
CA GLY A 72 11.03 -4.51 22.97
C GLY A 72 9.82 -5.40 23.30
N TYR A 73 9.00 -5.72 22.28
CA TYR A 73 7.77 -6.50 22.44
C TYR A 73 8.00 -7.84 23.15
N ALA A 74 9.10 -8.51 22.84
CA ALA A 74 9.53 -9.75 23.47
C ALA A 74 9.68 -9.65 25.00
N GLN A 75 10.19 -8.52 25.50
CA GLN A 75 10.37 -8.27 26.92
C GLN A 75 9.05 -7.87 27.58
N TRP A 76 8.25 -7.04 26.91
CA TRP A 76 6.89 -6.72 27.36
C TRP A 76 6.04 -7.98 27.55
N LEU A 77 6.09 -8.91 26.58
CA LEU A 77 5.34 -10.17 26.64
C LEU A 77 5.79 -11.06 27.81
N GLN A 78 7.10 -11.11 28.09
CA GLN A 78 7.63 -11.82 29.26
C GLN A 78 7.18 -11.20 30.58
N GLN A 79 7.19 -9.87 30.68
CA GLN A 79 6.72 -9.15 31.87
C GLN A 79 5.22 -9.33 32.07
N TYR A 80 4.44 -9.34 30.98
CA TYR A 80 3.01 -9.61 31.01
C TYR A 80 2.74 -11.02 31.56
N GLN A 81 3.39 -12.05 31.00
CA GLN A 81 3.26 -13.43 31.47
C GLN A 81 3.65 -13.57 32.95
N ALA A 82 4.76 -12.95 33.36
CA ALA A 82 5.20 -12.95 34.76
C ALA A 82 4.18 -12.26 35.69
N SER A 83 3.56 -11.15 35.27
CA SER A 83 2.53 -10.45 36.04
C SER A 83 1.27 -11.27 36.26
N LYS A 84 0.96 -12.16 35.31
CA LYS A 84 -0.17 -13.11 35.38
C LYS A 84 0.20 -14.43 36.03
N GLN A 85 1.47 -14.60 36.44
CA GLN A 85 2.00 -15.85 36.98
C GLN A 85 1.82 -17.04 36.03
N TRP A 86 1.86 -16.78 34.72
CA TRP A 86 1.77 -17.83 33.70
C TRP A 86 3.15 -18.46 33.50
N GLU A 87 3.21 -19.78 33.64
CA GLU A 87 4.37 -20.59 33.31
C GLU A 87 4.24 -21.10 31.86
N SER A 88 5.33 -21.59 31.28
CA SER A 88 5.30 -22.16 29.92
C SER A 88 4.41 -23.40 29.78
N SER A 89 4.05 -24.04 30.89
CA SER A 89 3.11 -25.18 30.99
C SER A 89 1.66 -24.75 31.25
N SER A 90 1.41 -23.46 31.50
CA SER A 90 0.07 -22.93 31.71
C SER A 90 -0.75 -22.99 30.42
N HIS A 91 -2.05 -23.13 30.60
CA HIS A 91 -3.02 -23.13 29.51
C HIS A 91 -3.97 -21.95 29.72
N LEU A 92 -4.26 -21.23 28.63
CA LEU A 92 -5.15 -20.08 28.62
C LEU A 92 -6.51 -20.52 28.13
N ASP A 93 -7.58 -20.16 28.84
CA ASP A 93 -8.91 -20.27 28.26
C ASP A 93 -9.14 -19.22 27.14
N LYS A 94 -10.27 -19.31 26.45
CA LYS A 94 -10.62 -18.37 25.37
C LYS A 94 -10.62 -16.91 25.82
N GLN A 95 -11.12 -16.62 27.03
CA GLN A 95 -11.21 -15.26 27.53
C GLN A 95 -9.83 -14.70 27.87
N GLU A 96 -8.97 -15.51 28.49
CA GLU A 96 -7.59 -15.16 28.81
C GLU A 96 -6.74 -14.95 27.54
N PHE A 97 -6.93 -15.80 26.52
CA PHE A 97 -6.30 -15.65 25.22
C PHE A 97 -6.73 -14.35 24.52
N GLU A 98 -8.04 -14.09 24.42
CA GLU A 98 -8.56 -12.87 23.81
C GLU A 98 -8.08 -11.61 24.56
N ALA A 99 -8.01 -11.65 25.90
CA ALA A 99 -7.48 -10.57 26.71
C ALA A 99 -5.98 -10.34 26.45
N LEU A 100 -5.17 -11.40 26.37
CA LEU A 100 -3.75 -11.29 26.02
C LEU A 100 -3.57 -10.65 24.63
N VAL A 101 -4.31 -11.12 23.62
CA VAL A 101 -4.22 -10.54 22.26
C VAL A 101 -4.64 -9.07 22.26
N GLN A 102 -5.70 -8.71 23.00
CA GLN A 102 -6.16 -7.33 23.10
C GLN A 102 -5.14 -6.42 23.81
N ASP A 103 -4.48 -6.91 24.86
CA ASP A 103 -3.41 -6.18 25.56
C ASP A 103 -2.17 -6.03 24.66
N SER A 104 -1.82 -7.06 23.88
CA SER A 104 -0.78 -6.99 22.85
C SER A 104 -1.09 -5.92 21.79
N VAL A 105 -2.30 -5.90 21.26
CA VAL A 105 -2.75 -4.88 20.30
C VAL A 105 -2.71 -3.49 20.92
N THR A 106 -3.07 -3.36 22.19
CA THR A 106 -3.04 -2.09 22.93
C THR A 106 -1.60 -1.60 23.09
N TYR A 107 -0.66 -2.47 23.46
CA TYR A 107 0.77 -2.14 23.54
C TYR A 107 1.35 -1.76 22.17
N LEU A 108 1.05 -2.52 21.11
CA LEU A 108 1.52 -2.18 19.76
C LEU A 108 0.94 -0.85 19.27
N LYS A 109 -0.29 -0.52 19.68
CA LYS A 109 -0.91 0.77 19.40
C LYS A 109 -0.18 1.93 20.07
N THR A 110 0.32 1.79 21.30
CA THR A 110 1.09 2.89 21.94
C THR A 110 2.40 3.15 21.20
N ILE A 111 3.08 2.09 20.73
CA ILE A 111 4.29 2.21 19.90
C ILE A 111 3.96 2.83 18.54
N GLU A 112 2.87 2.40 17.92
CA GLU A 112 2.38 2.97 16.66
C GLU A 112 2.06 4.46 16.82
N ASP A 113 1.25 4.82 17.82
CA ASP A 113 0.87 6.21 18.08
C ASP A 113 2.12 7.07 18.29
N ALA A 114 3.11 6.59 19.08
CA ALA A 114 4.39 7.25 19.25
C ALA A 114 5.18 7.41 17.94
N ALA A 115 5.15 6.41 17.05
CA ALA A 115 5.80 6.50 15.73
C ALA A 115 5.17 7.58 14.83
N TRP A 116 3.88 7.88 15.02
CA TRP A 116 3.16 8.91 14.25
C TRP A 116 3.12 10.30 14.91
N GLN A 117 3.56 10.47 16.17
CA GLN A 117 3.45 11.77 16.87
C GLN A 117 4.29 12.88 16.24
N GLU A 118 5.52 12.59 15.83
CA GLU A 118 6.44 13.61 15.29
C GLU A 118 6.08 14.03 13.85
N LYS A 119 5.61 13.08 13.04
CA LYS A 119 5.20 13.29 11.64
C LYS A 119 3.94 12.48 11.32
N PRO A 120 2.74 13.04 11.57
CA PRO A 120 1.51 12.28 11.48
C PRO A 120 1.04 12.01 10.04
N LYS A 121 1.56 12.75 9.06
CA LYS A 121 1.05 12.78 7.69
C LYS A 121 2.16 12.70 6.63
N ILE A 122 1.94 11.81 5.68
CA ILE A 122 2.75 11.57 4.49
C ILE A 122 2.27 12.54 3.40
N GLY A 123 3.16 13.45 3.03
CA GLY A 123 2.99 14.39 1.93
C GLY A 123 3.75 13.94 0.67
N VAL A 124 4.29 14.90 -0.06
CA VAL A 124 5.19 14.63 -1.19
C VAL A 124 6.60 14.38 -0.65
N ILE A 125 7.15 13.22 -0.99
CA ILE A 125 8.52 12.80 -0.75
C ILE A 125 9.18 12.65 -2.12
N GLU A 126 10.21 13.45 -2.36
CA GLU A 126 11.03 13.38 -3.58
C GLU A 126 11.88 12.09 -3.58
N GLU A 127 12.27 11.63 -4.76
CA GLU A 127 12.97 10.35 -4.88
C GLU A 127 14.34 10.34 -4.17
N SER A 128 15.02 11.49 -4.16
CA SER A 128 16.26 11.70 -3.40
C SER A 128 16.10 11.50 -1.90
N ASP A 129 14.87 11.65 -1.39
CA ASP A 129 14.60 11.75 0.04
C ASP A 129 14.10 10.42 0.63
N ILE A 130 13.91 9.38 -0.19
CA ILE A 130 13.45 8.05 0.26
C ILE A 130 14.49 7.38 1.17
N ALA A 131 15.78 7.60 0.90
CA ALA A 131 16.86 7.06 1.72
C ALA A 131 17.13 7.90 2.99
N THR A 132 16.34 8.94 3.26
CA THR A 132 16.52 9.78 4.44
C THR A 132 15.95 9.13 5.69
N GLN A 133 16.42 9.60 6.84
CA GLN A 133 15.91 9.20 8.15
C GLN A 133 14.39 9.39 8.29
N ALA A 134 13.83 10.45 7.69
CA ALA A 134 12.40 10.73 7.74
C ALA A 134 11.55 9.67 7.03
N SER A 135 12.03 9.13 5.92
CA SER A 135 11.36 8.06 5.18
C SER A 135 11.47 6.72 5.92
N SER A 136 12.61 6.47 6.57
CA SER A 136 12.81 5.33 7.47
C SER A 136 11.80 5.32 8.63
N GLU A 137 11.48 6.49 9.21
CA GLU A 137 10.46 6.61 10.27
C GLU A 137 9.06 6.16 9.82
N TYR A 138 8.63 6.55 8.61
CA TYR A 138 7.35 6.09 8.06
C TYR A 138 7.34 4.60 7.77
N ILE A 139 8.43 4.07 7.23
CA ILE A 139 8.59 2.64 6.98
C ILE A 139 8.46 1.86 8.29
N GLU A 140 9.14 2.30 9.36
CA GLU A 140 9.01 1.69 10.69
C GLU A 140 7.56 1.77 11.23
N ALA A 141 6.88 2.91 11.03
CA ALA A 141 5.48 3.05 11.43
C ALA A 141 4.54 2.10 10.65
N PHE A 142 4.80 1.88 9.36
CA PHE A 142 4.07 0.88 8.54
C PHE A 142 4.28 -0.54 9.06
N LYS A 143 5.54 -0.90 9.39
CA LYS A 143 5.86 -2.22 9.94
C LYS A 143 5.16 -2.47 11.28
N VAL A 144 5.17 -1.49 12.19
CA VAL A 144 4.46 -1.58 13.49
C VAL A 144 2.95 -1.72 13.27
N LYS A 145 2.36 -0.93 12.36
CA LYS A 145 0.93 -1.04 12.01
C LYS A 145 0.60 -2.43 11.45
N LEU A 146 1.44 -2.99 10.58
CA LEU A 146 1.29 -4.34 10.06
C LEU A 146 1.35 -5.40 11.17
N ALA A 147 2.35 -5.31 12.06
CA ALA A 147 2.47 -6.19 13.24
C ALA A 147 1.21 -6.14 14.13
N LYS A 148 0.68 -4.94 14.39
CA LYS A 148 -0.55 -4.75 15.17
C LYS A 148 -1.74 -5.47 14.53
N HIS A 149 -1.94 -5.33 13.21
CA HIS A 149 -3.05 -5.99 12.51
C HIS A 149 -2.87 -7.52 12.42
N LYS A 150 -1.63 -8.00 12.25
CA LYS A 150 -1.30 -9.43 12.37
C LYS A 150 -1.71 -9.97 13.75
N CYS A 151 -1.33 -9.28 14.83
CA CYS A 151 -1.74 -9.66 16.19
C CYS A 151 -3.25 -9.59 16.42
N ALA A 152 -3.94 -8.56 15.92
CA ALA A 152 -5.39 -8.45 16.06
C ALA A 152 -6.12 -9.65 15.43
N ASN A 153 -5.62 -10.15 14.30
CA ASN A 153 -6.15 -11.34 13.64
C ASN A 153 -5.89 -12.64 14.42
N ALA A 154 -4.97 -12.67 15.39
CA ALA A 154 -4.70 -13.86 16.19
C ALA A 154 -5.92 -14.35 16.98
N THR A 155 -6.85 -13.46 17.33
CA THR A 155 -8.13 -13.83 17.96
C THR A 155 -8.92 -14.88 17.17
N LYS A 156 -8.82 -14.85 15.84
CA LYS A 156 -9.50 -15.80 14.94
C LYS A 156 -8.88 -17.20 14.97
N TYR A 157 -7.68 -17.32 15.53
CA TYR A 157 -6.89 -18.54 15.50
C TYR A 157 -7.02 -19.39 16.77
N PHE A 158 -7.90 -19.01 17.71
CA PHE A 158 -8.10 -19.76 18.95
C PHE A 158 -8.47 -21.22 18.69
N GLU A 159 -9.44 -21.46 17.79
CA GLU A 159 -9.93 -22.80 17.47
C GLU A 159 -8.86 -23.67 16.80
N GLN A 160 -7.93 -23.06 16.07
CA GLN A 160 -6.80 -23.74 15.45
C GLN A 160 -5.68 -24.04 16.46
N LEU A 161 -5.55 -23.23 17.52
CA LEU A 161 -4.59 -23.46 18.60
C LEU A 161 -5.09 -24.50 19.61
N ASP A 162 -6.40 -24.60 19.84
CA ASP A 162 -7.08 -25.57 20.72
C ASP A 162 -7.21 -26.94 20.03
N LYS A 163 -6.08 -27.61 19.80
CA LYS A 163 -6.00 -28.85 19.01
C LYS A 163 -6.78 -30.02 19.61
N ASP A 164 -6.82 -30.14 20.94
CA ASP A 164 -7.55 -31.19 21.65
C ASP A 164 -9.00 -30.80 21.99
N LYS A 165 -9.42 -29.58 21.65
CA LYS A 165 -10.77 -29.04 21.85
C LYS A 165 -11.18 -29.05 23.31
N ASP A 166 -10.21 -28.86 24.21
CA ASP A 166 -10.45 -28.78 25.65
C ASP A 166 -10.87 -27.36 26.09
N GLY A 167 -10.90 -26.42 25.14
CA GLY A 167 -11.26 -25.02 25.37
C GLY A 167 -10.10 -24.18 25.86
N LYS A 168 -8.85 -24.67 25.74
CA LYS A 168 -7.65 -24.00 26.23
C LYS A 168 -6.49 -24.11 25.23
N VAL A 169 -5.55 -23.19 25.36
CA VAL A 169 -4.36 -23.12 24.51
C VAL A 169 -3.10 -22.97 25.34
N SER A 170 -2.02 -23.65 24.95
CA SER A 170 -0.74 -23.55 25.66
C SER A 170 -0.14 -22.14 25.56
N VAL A 171 0.29 -21.58 26.69
CA VAL A 171 0.97 -20.27 26.73
C VAL A 171 2.19 -20.25 25.82
N LYS A 172 2.91 -21.37 25.70
CA LYS A 172 4.09 -21.49 24.83
C LYS A 172 3.74 -21.30 23.36
N ASP A 173 2.63 -21.87 22.90
CA ASP A 173 2.22 -21.79 21.49
C ASP A 173 1.71 -20.39 21.16
N VAL A 174 0.99 -19.77 22.10
CA VAL A 174 0.56 -18.37 21.98
C VAL A 174 1.75 -17.41 21.98
N ASP A 175 2.74 -17.61 22.86
CA ASP A 175 3.97 -16.80 22.88
C ASP A 175 4.74 -16.90 21.56
N LYS A 176 4.91 -18.12 21.04
CA LYS A 176 5.55 -18.37 19.74
C LYS A 176 4.80 -17.66 18.62
N LEU A 177 3.47 -17.80 18.55
CA LEU A 177 2.63 -17.15 17.54
C LEU A 177 2.78 -15.64 17.60
N LEU A 178 2.60 -15.03 18.77
CA LEU A 178 2.66 -13.58 18.92
C LEU A 178 4.03 -13.01 18.53
N ARG A 179 5.13 -13.68 18.88
CA ARG A 179 6.49 -13.26 18.48
C ARG A 179 6.69 -13.30 16.97
N VAL A 180 6.17 -14.32 16.29
CA VAL A 180 6.26 -14.40 14.82
C VAL A 180 5.42 -13.31 14.16
N LEU A 181 4.22 -13.04 14.68
CA LEU A 181 3.35 -12.00 14.14
C LEU A 181 3.93 -10.59 14.29
N THR A 182 4.73 -10.32 15.34
CA THR A 182 5.35 -9.00 15.54
C THR A 182 6.73 -8.85 14.93
N ASN A 183 7.57 -9.89 15.01
CA ASN A 183 9.00 -9.80 14.68
C ASN A 183 9.43 -10.74 13.54
N GLY A 184 8.52 -11.57 13.01
CA GLY A 184 8.81 -12.47 11.91
C GLY A 184 8.75 -11.79 10.54
N SER A 185 9.54 -12.33 9.60
CA SER A 185 9.43 -12.02 8.18
C SER A 185 8.10 -12.51 7.59
N THR A 186 7.81 -12.18 6.33
CA THR A 186 6.64 -12.75 5.63
C THR A 186 6.73 -14.28 5.52
N ALA A 187 7.94 -14.83 5.34
CA ALA A 187 8.15 -16.27 5.31
C ALA A 187 7.89 -16.93 6.68
N ASP A 188 8.35 -16.30 7.77
CA ASP A 188 8.07 -16.79 9.13
C ASP A 188 6.57 -16.72 9.43
N TRP A 189 5.91 -15.64 9.00
CA TRP A 189 4.46 -15.50 9.11
C TRP A 189 3.72 -16.59 8.34
N LEU A 190 4.09 -16.84 7.08
CA LEU A 190 3.52 -17.92 6.27
C LEU A 190 3.70 -19.27 6.93
N GLN A 191 4.90 -19.57 7.44
CA GLN A 191 5.20 -20.82 8.15
C GLN A 191 4.38 -20.96 9.43
N SER A 192 4.25 -19.89 10.20
CA SER A 192 3.44 -19.91 11.42
C SER A 192 1.95 -20.06 11.11
N GLN A 193 1.45 -19.53 10.00
CA GLN A 193 0.07 -19.76 9.57
C GLN A 193 -0.10 -21.21 9.11
N PHE A 194 0.83 -21.75 8.34
CA PHE A 194 0.82 -23.16 7.94
C PHE A 194 0.71 -24.11 9.14
N GLN A 195 1.60 -23.95 10.14
CA GLN A 195 1.59 -24.76 11.36
C GLN A 195 0.32 -24.61 12.21
N LEU A 196 -0.37 -23.49 12.06
CA LEU A 196 -1.59 -23.21 12.79
C LEU A 196 -2.80 -23.89 12.15
N PHE A 197 -2.87 -23.88 10.82
CA PHE A 197 -3.96 -24.54 10.09
C PHE A 197 -3.76 -26.07 9.99
N ASP A 198 -2.52 -26.55 10.07
CA ASP A 198 -2.15 -27.96 10.26
C ASP A 198 -2.60 -28.45 11.66
N THR A 199 -3.86 -28.90 11.72
CA THR A 199 -4.54 -29.22 12.97
C THR A 199 -4.05 -30.55 13.55
N ASP A 200 -3.70 -31.53 12.72
CA ASP A 200 -3.18 -32.85 13.12
C ASP A 200 -1.66 -32.91 13.25
N SER A 201 -0.95 -31.82 12.96
CA SER A 201 0.51 -31.68 13.11
C SER A 201 1.28 -32.66 12.22
N ASP A 202 0.71 -33.05 11.09
CA ASP A 202 1.33 -33.94 10.12
C ASP A 202 2.23 -33.17 9.13
N ASN A 203 2.31 -31.84 9.26
CA ASN A 203 2.96 -30.88 8.37
C ASN A 203 2.34 -30.82 6.97
N ILE A 204 1.03 -31.03 6.87
CA ILE A 204 0.28 -31.03 5.63
C ILE A 204 -0.91 -30.07 5.74
N VAL A 205 -1.24 -29.41 4.62
CA VAL A 205 -2.48 -28.63 4.49
C VAL A 205 -3.28 -29.08 3.28
N ASN A 206 -4.61 -28.95 3.37
CA ASN A 206 -5.51 -29.15 2.24
C ASN A 206 -5.78 -27.84 1.46
N GLU A 207 -6.54 -27.94 0.38
CA GLU A 207 -6.88 -26.80 -0.50
C GLU A 207 -7.55 -25.65 0.26
N THR A 208 -8.46 -25.97 1.18
CA THR A 208 -9.22 -24.96 1.92
C THR A 208 -8.32 -24.22 2.90
N GLU A 209 -7.44 -24.93 3.61
CA GLU A 209 -6.47 -24.35 4.54
C GLU A 209 -5.45 -23.48 3.80
N SER A 210 -4.85 -24.00 2.72
CA SER A 210 -3.92 -23.23 1.87
C SER A 210 -4.54 -21.91 1.40
N ARG A 211 -5.80 -21.95 0.94
CA ARG A 211 -6.54 -20.77 0.53
C ARG A 211 -6.79 -19.80 1.69
N LEU A 212 -7.24 -20.28 2.84
CA LEU A 212 -7.51 -19.44 4.02
C LEU A 212 -6.25 -18.75 4.56
N ILE A 213 -5.11 -19.43 4.57
CA ILE A 213 -3.81 -18.86 4.95
C ILE A 213 -3.49 -17.64 4.08
N LEU A 214 -3.50 -17.81 2.76
CA LEU A 214 -3.12 -16.76 1.82
C LEU A 214 -4.16 -15.62 1.77
N GLU A 215 -5.46 -15.94 1.80
CA GLU A 215 -6.54 -14.95 1.88
C GLU A 215 -6.41 -14.09 3.14
N SER A 216 -6.13 -14.69 4.30
CA SER A 216 -5.92 -13.95 5.56
C SER A 216 -4.73 -13.00 5.48
N MET A 217 -3.62 -13.45 4.90
CA MET A 217 -2.42 -12.63 4.74
C MET A 217 -2.66 -11.42 3.82
N VAL A 218 -3.33 -11.64 2.68
CA VAL A 218 -3.68 -10.59 1.72
C VAL A 218 -4.66 -9.59 2.33
N GLU A 219 -5.69 -10.05 3.02
CA GLU A 219 -6.69 -9.17 3.64
C GLU A 219 -6.09 -8.31 4.75
N THR A 220 -5.19 -8.87 5.56
CA THR A 220 -4.43 -8.10 6.57
C THR A 220 -3.69 -6.93 5.93
N GLN A 221 -3.02 -7.16 4.80
CA GLN A 221 -2.30 -6.11 4.08
C GLN A 221 -3.25 -5.06 3.47
N LYS A 222 -4.41 -5.47 2.93
CA LYS A 222 -5.45 -4.52 2.44
C LYS A 222 -5.95 -3.59 3.54
N ILE A 223 -6.22 -4.13 4.73
CA ILE A 223 -6.69 -3.35 5.88
C ILE A 223 -5.62 -2.33 6.29
N VAL A 224 -4.37 -2.77 6.40
CA VAL A 224 -3.23 -1.89 6.74
C VAL A 224 -3.09 -0.75 5.73
N LEU A 225 -3.14 -1.05 4.44
CA LEU A 225 -3.05 -0.03 3.39
C LEU A 225 -4.23 0.95 3.45
N ALA A 226 -5.45 0.45 3.66
CA ALA A 226 -6.64 1.28 3.79
C ALA A 226 -6.52 2.27 4.96
N GLU A 227 -6.02 1.82 6.12
CA GLU A 227 -5.78 2.69 7.26
C GLU A 227 -4.66 3.70 7.02
N ILE A 228 -3.58 3.30 6.34
CA ILE A 228 -2.49 4.23 5.98
C ILE A 228 -3.05 5.40 5.17
N PHE A 229 -3.76 5.11 4.07
CA PHE A 229 -4.33 6.16 3.23
C PHE A 229 -5.40 6.99 3.95
N ALA A 230 -6.20 6.38 4.82
CA ALA A 230 -7.26 7.08 5.54
C ALA A 230 -6.73 8.03 6.63
N LEU A 231 -5.69 7.60 7.36
CA LEU A 231 -5.25 8.27 8.59
C LEU A 231 -3.96 9.06 8.40
N HIS A 232 -3.08 8.64 7.51
CA HIS A 232 -1.69 9.12 7.48
C HIS A 232 -1.27 9.72 6.14
N VAL A 233 -2.17 9.90 5.16
CA VAL A 233 -1.82 10.45 3.84
C VAL A 233 -2.58 11.75 3.57
N ASP A 234 -1.86 12.79 3.15
CA ASP A 234 -2.42 14.11 2.86
C ASP A 234 -2.79 14.29 1.38
N ASN A 235 -3.46 15.41 1.07
CA ASN A 235 -3.76 15.84 -0.31
C ASN A 235 -4.59 14.83 -1.15
N LEU A 236 -5.32 13.95 -0.49
CA LEU A 236 -6.24 13.01 -1.12
C LEU A 236 -7.65 13.59 -1.29
N PRO A 237 -8.40 13.14 -2.32
CA PRO A 237 -9.80 13.52 -2.46
C PRO A 237 -10.63 12.99 -1.28
N LYS A 238 -11.70 13.71 -0.90
CA LYS A 238 -12.60 13.28 0.21
C LYS A 238 -13.16 11.86 0.07
N LYS A 239 -13.29 11.38 -1.17
CA LYS A 239 -13.81 10.04 -1.49
C LYS A 239 -12.71 8.97 -1.57
N HIS A 240 -11.46 9.28 -1.22
CA HIS A 240 -10.33 8.36 -1.35
C HIS A 240 -10.54 6.99 -0.68
N PRO A 241 -11.22 6.84 0.48
CA PRO A 241 -11.38 5.50 1.06
C PRO A 241 -12.20 4.59 0.14
N LYS A 242 -13.30 5.12 -0.43
CA LYS A 242 -14.13 4.39 -1.40
C LYS A 242 -13.40 4.12 -2.71
N LEU A 243 -12.56 5.06 -3.15
CA LEU A 243 -11.76 4.89 -4.37
C LEU A 243 -10.69 3.82 -4.18
N LEU A 244 -10.02 3.80 -3.03
CA LEU A 244 -9.01 2.81 -2.68
C LEU A 244 -9.63 1.42 -2.58
N THR A 245 -10.75 1.24 -1.86
CA THR A 245 -11.45 -0.05 -1.81
C THR A 245 -11.86 -0.54 -3.20
N LYS A 246 -12.32 0.36 -4.07
CA LYS A 246 -12.63 0.00 -5.46
C LYS A 246 -11.38 -0.42 -6.22
N SER A 247 -10.27 0.30 -6.04
CA SER A 247 -9.02 0.03 -6.71
C SER A 247 -8.41 -1.30 -6.27
N MET A 248 -8.43 -1.63 -4.97
CA MET A 248 -7.96 -2.94 -4.50
C MET A 248 -8.75 -4.10 -5.11
N LYS A 249 -10.07 -3.95 -5.30
CA LYS A 249 -10.90 -4.96 -6.00
C LYS A 249 -10.56 -5.07 -7.49
N GLU A 250 -10.28 -3.95 -8.14
CA GLU A 250 -9.84 -3.94 -9.53
C GLU A 250 -8.44 -4.58 -9.66
N GLU A 251 -7.57 -4.33 -8.69
CA GLU A 251 -6.22 -4.89 -8.65
C GLU A 251 -6.23 -6.40 -8.38
N ASP A 252 -7.14 -6.89 -7.53
CA ASP A 252 -7.38 -8.33 -7.37
C ASP A 252 -7.65 -9.00 -8.73
N TRP A 253 -8.44 -8.34 -9.60
CA TRP A 253 -8.74 -8.83 -10.94
C TRP A 253 -7.56 -8.69 -11.90
N LYS A 254 -6.92 -7.51 -11.96
CA LYS A 254 -5.80 -7.24 -12.89
C LYS A 254 -4.58 -8.12 -12.61
N SER A 255 -4.20 -8.23 -11.34
CA SER A 255 -3.07 -9.05 -10.90
C SER A 255 -3.45 -10.52 -10.68
N LYS A 256 -4.74 -10.86 -10.85
CA LYS A 256 -5.30 -12.21 -10.71
C LYS A 256 -4.99 -12.83 -9.34
N ILE A 257 -4.98 -12.02 -8.27
CA ILE A 257 -4.61 -12.46 -6.92
C ILE A 257 -5.45 -13.66 -6.45
N PRO A 258 -6.80 -13.68 -6.61
CA PRO A 258 -7.59 -14.85 -6.20
C PRO A 258 -7.27 -16.12 -6.99
N GLU A 259 -6.91 -15.98 -8.27
CA GLU A 259 -6.53 -17.13 -9.10
C GLU A 259 -5.14 -17.64 -8.71
N LYS A 260 -4.18 -16.74 -8.49
CA LYS A 260 -2.84 -17.10 -8.00
C LYS A 260 -2.91 -17.83 -6.67
N ILE A 261 -3.72 -17.35 -5.72
CA ILE A 261 -3.97 -18.04 -4.44
C ILE A 261 -4.45 -19.48 -4.67
N ARG A 262 -5.38 -19.68 -5.62
CA ARG A 262 -5.85 -21.03 -5.96
C ARG A 262 -4.75 -21.88 -6.61
N CYS A 263 -3.96 -21.30 -7.49
CA CYS A 263 -2.85 -21.96 -8.19
C CYS A 263 -1.79 -22.50 -7.22
N VAL A 264 -1.52 -21.82 -6.10
CA VAL A 264 -0.55 -22.27 -5.07
C VAL A 264 -0.87 -23.69 -4.60
N PHE A 265 -2.14 -24.09 -4.50
CA PHE A 265 -2.47 -25.46 -4.15
C PHE A 265 -2.53 -26.40 -5.36
N HIS A 266 -3.07 -25.94 -6.49
CA HIS A 266 -3.30 -26.81 -7.65
C HIS A 266 -2.04 -27.20 -8.42
N PHE A 267 -1.02 -26.35 -8.45
CA PHE A 267 0.22 -26.59 -9.20
C PHE A 267 1.39 -27.03 -8.34
N ALA A 268 1.22 -27.08 -7.02
CA ALA A 268 2.22 -27.68 -6.15
C ALA A 268 2.36 -29.18 -6.43
N GLU A 269 3.58 -29.70 -6.25
CA GLU A 269 3.78 -31.14 -6.08
C GLU A 269 3.11 -31.59 -4.78
N LYS A 270 2.40 -32.72 -4.83
CA LYS A 270 1.60 -33.21 -3.71
C LYS A 270 2.12 -34.54 -3.25
N GLU A 271 2.04 -34.76 -1.94
CA GLU A 271 2.66 -35.93 -1.30
C GLU A 271 1.78 -37.19 -1.43
N ASP A 272 0.46 -37.00 -1.45
CA ASP A 272 -0.49 -38.10 -1.46
C ASP A 272 -0.85 -38.57 -2.88
N ALA A 273 -1.08 -39.88 -3.03
CA ALA A 273 -1.53 -40.48 -4.28
C ALA A 273 -2.89 -39.91 -4.77
N GLU A 274 -3.66 -39.29 -3.87
CA GLU A 274 -4.93 -38.65 -4.15
C GLU A 274 -4.83 -37.15 -4.49
N ASN A 275 -3.64 -36.55 -4.42
CA ASN A 275 -3.39 -35.14 -4.74
C ASN A 275 -4.25 -34.14 -3.91
N LYS A 276 -4.46 -34.41 -2.62
CA LYS A 276 -5.25 -33.58 -1.69
C LYS A 276 -4.43 -32.94 -0.57
N LEU A 277 -3.18 -33.34 -0.42
CA LEU A 277 -2.36 -33.00 0.74
C LEU A 277 -1.04 -32.37 0.30
N LEU A 278 -0.73 -31.23 0.92
CA LEU A 278 0.41 -30.40 0.55
C LEU A 278 1.35 -30.18 1.74
N ALA A 279 2.54 -30.78 1.68
CA ALA A 279 3.57 -30.59 2.69
C ALA A 279 4.20 -29.19 2.64
N TRP A 280 4.80 -28.75 3.76
CA TRP A 280 5.38 -27.41 3.89
C TRP A 280 6.36 -27.03 2.77
N ASP A 281 7.29 -27.91 2.42
CA ASP A 281 8.34 -27.58 1.44
C ASP A 281 7.73 -27.31 0.05
N TYR A 282 6.78 -28.15 -0.37
CA TYR A 282 6.05 -27.98 -1.62
C TYR A 282 5.12 -26.77 -1.60
N PHE A 283 4.46 -26.50 -0.47
CA PHE A 283 3.64 -25.30 -0.31
C PHE A 283 4.46 -24.03 -0.45
N LYS A 284 5.61 -23.97 0.21
CA LYS A 284 6.53 -22.83 0.14
C LYS A 284 7.06 -22.63 -1.27
N GLU A 285 7.46 -23.70 -1.95
CA GLU A 285 7.94 -23.63 -3.33
C GLU A 285 6.84 -23.13 -4.28
N SER A 286 5.64 -23.72 -4.21
CA SER A 286 4.53 -23.30 -5.07
C SER A 286 4.05 -21.89 -4.76
N GLN A 287 4.03 -21.47 -3.49
CA GLN A 287 3.74 -20.08 -3.12
C GLN A 287 4.73 -19.12 -3.78
N GLY A 288 6.02 -19.44 -3.75
CA GLY A 288 7.06 -18.62 -4.39
C GLY A 288 6.95 -18.57 -5.92
N ALA A 289 6.46 -19.65 -6.55
CA ALA A 289 6.26 -19.71 -8.00
C ALA A 289 5.00 -18.97 -8.47
N GLU A 290 3.86 -19.19 -7.79
CA GLU A 290 2.54 -18.73 -8.25
C GLU A 290 2.14 -17.37 -7.67
N LEU A 291 2.58 -17.06 -6.46
CA LEU A 291 2.33 -15.78 -5.77
C LEU A 291 3.65 -15.18 -5.23
N PRO A 292 4.62 -14.88 -6.11
CA PRO A 292 5.91 -14.32 -5.71
C PRO A 292 5.77 -12.98 -4.98
N GLU A 293 4.71 -12.21 -5.27
CA GLU A 293 4.47 -10.90 -4.67
C GLU A 293 3.96 -10.93 -3.21
N LEU A 294 3.78 -12.09 -2.58
CA LEU A 294 3.19 -12.21 -1.23
C LEU A 294 3.86 -11.31 -0.19
N ASP A 295 5.18 -11.14 -0.29
CA ASP A 295 6.00 -10.29 0.57
C ASP A 295 5.83 -8.79 0.32
N ASN A 296 5.36 -8.40 -0.87
CA ASN A 296 5.16 -7.02 -1.31
C ASN A 296 3.71 -6.73 -1.75
N ILE A 297 2.72 -7.45 -1.23
CA ILE A 297 1.30 -7.23 -1.57
C ILE A 297 0.85 -5.80 -1.25
N LEU A 298 1.37 -5.18 -0.18
CA LEU A 298 1.17 -3.74 0.10
C LEU A 298 1.59 -2.86 -1.08
N GLY A 299 2.75 -3.14 -1.68
CA GLY A 299 3.27 -2.45 -2.86
C GLY A 299 2.39 -2.65 -4.09
N VAL A 300 1.92 -3.88 -4.33
CA VAL A 300 1.00 -4.20 -5.43
C VAL A 300 -0.26 -3.35 -5.36
N TYR A 301 -0.93 -3.29 -4.20
CA TYR A 301 -2.16 -2.50 -4.06
C TYR A 301 -1.90 -0.99 -4.04
N ALA A 302 -0.79 -0.52 -3.48
CA ALA A 302 -0.42 0.90 -3.52
C ALA A 302 -0.20 1.37 -4.97
N LYS A 303 0.51 0.56 -5.76
CA LYS A 303 0.71 0.80 -7.19
C LYS A 303 -0.61 0.72 -7.97
N GLY A 304 -1.45 -0.28 -7.71
CA GLY A 304 -2.78 -0.38 -8.34
C GLY A 304 -3.63 0.87 -8.10
N PHE A 305 -3.58 1.42 -6.88
CA PHE A 305 -4.24 2.67 -6.56
C PHE A 305 -3.66 3.87 -7.30
N TYR A 306 -2.34 3.97 -7.41
CA TYR A 306 -1.69 4.99 -8.22
C TYR A 306 -2.17 4.90 -9.68
N ASP A 307 -2.09 3.72 -10.29
CA ASP A 307 -2.44 3.49 -11.70
C ASP A 307 -3.91 3.85 -11.98
N ASP A 308 -4.84 3.45 -11.11
CA ASP A 308 -6.25 3.80 -11.26
C ASP A 308 -6.51 5.31 -11.17
N ARG A 309 -5.80 6.01 -10.28
CA ARG A 309 -5.90 7.47 -10.16
C ARG A 309 -5.27 8.16 -11.37
N PHE A 310 -4.15 7.66 -11.87
CA PHE A 310 -3.52 8.16 -13.09
C PHE A 310 -4.47 8.03 -14.30
N MET A 311 -5.03 6.84 -14.52
CA MET A 311 -5.99 6.58 -15.59
C MET A 311 -7.26 7.41 -15.48
N PHE A 312 -7.69 7.75 -14.25
CA PHE A 312 -8.81 8.66 -14.05
C PHE A 312 -8.49 10.06 -14.58
N TYR A 313 -7.29 10.58 -14.30
CA TYR A 313 -6.85 11.90 -14.76
C TYR A 313 -6.62 11.93 -16.28
N GLU A 314 -6.09 10.87 -16.86
CA GLU A 314 -5.95 10.71 -18.31
C GLU A 314 -7.32 10.77 -18.99
N ARG A 315 -8.28 9.93 -18.55
CA ARG A 315 -9.66 9.95 -19.07
C ARG A 315 -10.38 11.29 -18.85
N LYS A 316 -10.01 12.05 -17.82
CA LYS A 316 -10.57 13.38 -17.56
C LYS A 316 -9.96 14.42 -18.52
N ARG A 317 -8.66 14.31 -18.80
CA ARG A 317 -7.94 15.13 -19.77
C ARG A 317 -8.48 14.93 -21.17
N ASP A 318 -8.61 13.68 -21.63
CA ASP A 318 -9.11 13.36 -22.98
C ASP A 318 -10.52 13.89 -23.22
N ARG A 319 -11.40 13.77 -22.20
CA ARG A 319 -12.76 14.33 -22.26
C ARG A 319 -12.75 15.85 -22.37
N ARG A 320 -11.84 16.53 -21.68
CA ARG A 320 -11.69 17.99 -21.79
C ARG A 320 -11.16 18.38 -23.17
N ASP A 321 -10.12 17.71 -23.65
CA ASP A 321 -9.51 18.00 -24.94
C ASP A 321 -10.50 17.75 -26.08
N THR A 322 -11.32 16.70 -25.99
CA THR A 322 -12.43 16.44 -26.94
C THR A 322 -13.47 17.56 -26.93
N ARG A 323 -13.88 18.04 -25.75
CA ARG A 323 -14.83 19.17 -25.63
C ARG A 323 -14.27 20.46 -26.19
N ILE A 324 -12.99 20.75 -25.94
CA ILE A 324 -12.30 21.94 -26.47
C ILE A 324 -12.24 21.86 -28.00
N LYS A 325 -11.82 20.71 -28.56
CA LYS A 325 -11.81 20.51 -30.02
C LYS A 325 -13.20 20.68 -30.62
N GLY A 326 -14.24 20.14 -29.98
CA GLY A 326 -15.64 20.33 -30.40
C GLY A 326 -16.09 21.79 -30.37
N LEU A 327 -15.76 22.53 -29.32
CA LEU A 327 -16.07 23.97 -29.22
C LEU A 327 -15.33 24.79 -30.27
N LEU A 328 -14.05 24.51 -30.51
CA LEU A 328 -13.26 25.18 -31.54
C LEU A 328 -13.81 24.90 -32.95
N LEU A 329 -14.22 23.66 -33.22
CA LEU A 329 -14.87 23.30 -34.49
C LEU A 329 -16.19 24.05 -34.66
N ALA A 330 -17.04 24.09 -33.64
CA ALA A 330 -18.31 24.83 -33.69
C ALA A 330 -18.10 26.34 -33.90
N ALA A 331 -17.10 26.94 -33.23
CA ALA A 331 -16.74 28.34 -33.43
C ALA A 331 -16.21 28.61 -34.86
N ALA A 332 -15.38 27.71 -35.41
CA ALA A 332 -14.87 27.82 -36.77
C ALA A 332 -15.99 27.75 -37.81
N ILE A 333 -16.96 26.84 -37.63
CA ILE A 333 -18.16 26.76 -38.48
C ILE A 333 -18.96 28.06 -38.38
N GLY A 334 -19.27 28.54 -37.18
CA GLY A 334 -20.04 29.77 -37.01
C GLY A 334 -19.38 31.02 -37.59
N VAL A 335 -18.04 31.13 -37.51
CA VAL A 335 -17.29 32.20 -38.18
C VAL A 335 -17.34 32.05 -39.70
N GLY A 336 -17.21 30.82 -40.21
CA GLY A 336 -17.34 30.51 -41.64
C GLY A 336 -18.72 30.91 -42.19
N ASP A 337 -19.79 30.54 -41.51
CA ASP A 337 -21.17 30.88 -41.88
C ASP A 337 -21.40 32.39 -41.85
N TYR A 338 -20.88 33.08 -40.83
CA TYR A 338 -20.97 34.54 -40.73
C TYR A 338 -20.25 35.25 -41.88
N ILE A 339 -19.04 34.80 -42.23
CA ILE A 339 -18.29 35.37 -43.36
C ILE A 339 -19.03 35.11 -44.68
N ALA A 340 -19.56 33.89 -44.88
CA ALA A 340 -20.32 33.53 -46.07
C ALA A 340 -21.64 34.29 -46.21
N ALA A 341 -22.24 34.75 -45.11
CA ALA A 341 -23.47 35.54 -45.12
C ALA A 341 -23.23 37.04 -45.43
N ILE A 342 -22.00 37.53 -45.33
CA ILE A 342 -21.63 38.94 -45.52
C ILE A 342 -21.07 39.22 -46.92
N ILE A 343 -20.52 38.19 -47.57
CA ILE A 343 -20.06 38.23 -48.97
C ILE A 343 -21.23 37.87 -49.88
#